data_AF-A0A669DRC5-F1
#
_entry.id   AF-A0A669DRC5-F1
#
_cell.length_a   1.000
_cell.length_b   1.000
_cell.length_c   1.000
_cell.angle_alpha   90.00
_cell.angle_beta   90.00
_cell.angle_gamma   90.00
#
_symmetry.space_group_name_H-M   'P 1'
#
loop_
_entity.id
_entity.type
_entity.pdbx_description
1 polymer ?
#
loop_
_entity_poly.entity_id
_entity_poly.type
_entity_poly.pdbx_seq_one_letter_code
_entity_poly.pdbx_strand_id
1 'polypeptide(L)'
;TIMRSFLLFLTTANAKIFERCGWACTLRANGIDGYYGVLADWVCLTQWESNYNTMAKNTNRTDFGIFQINSYLCVSTPTQQAHKRRGVRRLEDHDIHPQSYHQLRPQP
;
A
#
# COMPACT_ATOMS: atom_id res chain seq x y z
N THR A 1 25.82 -32.39 -1.65
CA THR A 1 24.40 -32.27 -1.26
C THR A 1 23.94 -30.84 -1.48
N ILE A 2 23.07 -30.69 -2.48
CA ILE A 2 22.10 -29.60 -2.69
C ILE A 2 22.65 -28.21 -2.38
N MET A 3 23.30 -27.64 -3.40
CA MET A 3 22.75 -26.45 -4.03
C MET A 3 22.03 -25.55 -3.02
N ARG A 4 22.82 -24.74 -2.30
CA ARG A 4 22.38 -23.44 -1.78
C ARG A 4 21.99 -22.58 -2.99
N SER A 5 20.95 -22.99 -3.71
CA SER A 5 20.13 -22.13 -4.53
C SER A 5 19.48 -21.17 -3.57
N PHE A 6 20.21 -20.09 -3.26
CA PHE A 6 19.58 -18.84 -2.91
C PHE A 6 18.82 -18.39 -4.16
N LEU A 7 17.59 -18.89 -4.30
CA LEU A 7 16.57 -18.29 -5.14
C LEU A 7 16.35 -16.88 -4.59
N LEU A 8 17.09 -15.92 -5.13
CA LEU A 8 16.70 -14.52 -5.03
C LEU A 8 15.41 -14.39 -5.82
N PHE A 9 14.27 -14.52 -5.13
CA PHE A 9 12.99 -14.05 -5.65
C PHE A 9 13.12 -12.55 -5.87
N LEU A 10 13.50 -12.16 -7.08
CA LEU A 10 13.32 -10.81 -7.57
C LEU A 10 11.81 -10.66 -7.75
N THR A 11 11.11 -10.16 -6.74
CA THR A 11 9.72 -9.75 -6.89
C THR A 11 9.69 -8.58 -7.87
N THR A 12 9.32 -8.88 -9.12
CA THR A 12 9.01 -7.85 -10.10
C THR A 12 7.68 -7.26 -9.68
N ALA A 13 7.73 -6.26 -8.81
CA ALA A 13 6.48 -5.69 -8.35
C ALA A 13 5.76 -5.08 -9.58
N ASN A 14 4.46 -5.28 -9.72
CA ASN A 14 3.72 -4.85 -10.90
C ASN A 14 3.04 -3.49 -10.64
N ALA A 15 3.14 -2.56 -11.60
CA ALA A 15 2.29 -1.38 -11.61
C ALA A 15 0.84 -1.82 -11.83
N LYS A 16 -0.09 -1.40 -10.96
CA LYS A 16 -1.49 -1.78 -11.07
C LYS A 16 -2.38 -0.57 -10.84
N ILE A 17 -3.32 -0.37 -11.75
CA ILE A 17 -4.47 0.50 -11.55
C ILE A 17 -5.64 -0.42 -11.35
N PHE A 18 -6.28 -0.35 -10.18
CA PHE A 18 -7.44 -1.18 -9.91
C PHE A 18 -8.71 -0.54 -10.47
N GLU A 19 -9.62 -1.37 -10.96
CA GLU A 19 -11.01 -1.00 -11.07
C GLU A 19 -11.64 -0.86 -9.68
N ARG A 20 -12.62 0.03 -9.53
CA ARG A 20 -13.25 0.34 -8.22
C ARG A 20 -13.67 -0.92 -7.43
N CYS A 21 -14.37 -1.84 -8.08
CA CYS A 21 -14.84 -3.07 -7.44
C CYS A 21 -13.69 -4.06 -7.18
N GLY A 22 -12.70 -4.11 -8.07
CA GLY A 22 -11.50 -4.92 -7.87
C GLY A 22 -10.73 -4.47 -6.63
N TRP A 23 -10.60 -3.14 -6.45
CA TRP A 23 -9.99 -2.56 -5.26
C TRP A 23 -10.79 -2.85 -3.98
N ALA A 24 -12.12 -2.69 -4.03
CA ALA A 24 -12.99 -3.00 -2.89
C ALA A 24 -12.86 -4.47 -2.45
N CYS A 25 -12.78 -5.41 -3.41
CA CYS A 25 -12.55 -6.82 -3.13
C CYS A 25 -11.18 -7.05 -2.48
N THR A 26 -10.12 -6.41 -2.98
CA THR A 26 -8.77 -6.51 -2.39
C THR A 26 -8.73 -5.95 -0.96
N LEU A 27 -9.38 -4.82 -0.69
CA LEU A 27 -9.46 -4.25 0.66
C LEU A 27 -10.16 -5.20 1.65
N ARG A 28 -11.30 -5.76 1.25
CA ARG A 28 -12.05 -6.74 2.05
C ARG A 28 -11.24 -8.02 2.29
N ALA A 29 -10.59 -8.55 1.26
CA ALA A 29 -9.77 -9.75 1.38
C ALA A 29 -8.60 -9.58 2.36
N ASN A 30 -8.16 -8.35 2.57
CA ASN A 30 -7.10 -7.97 3.49
C ASN A 30 -7.60 -7.42 4.84
N GLY A 31 -8.89 -7.51 5.13
CA GLY A 31 -9.48 -7.11 6.42
C GLY A 31 -9.45 -5.60 6.70
N ILE A 32 -9.44 -4.78 5.64
CA ILE A 32 -9.49 -3.31 5.78
C ILE A 32 -10.95 -2.82 5.98
N ASP A 33 -11.96 -3.61 5.61
CA ASP A 33 -13.37 -3.26 5.76
C ASP A 33 -13.85 -3.29 7.22
N GLY A 34 -13.53 -2.21 7.93
CA GLY A 34 -13.81 -2.04 9.36
C GLY A 34 -12.64 -1.44 10.14
N TYR A 35 -11.46 -1.34 9.53
CA TYR A 35 -10.31 -0.67 10.11
C TYR A 35 -10.46 0.85 9.96
N TYR A 36 -10.74 1.57 11.06
CA TYR A 36 -10.90 3.03 11.09
C TYR A 36 -11.96 3.66 10.15
N GLY A 37 -12.88 2.87 9.59
CA GLY A 37 -13.93 3.33 8.70
C GLY A 37 -14.70 2.16 8.09
N VAL A 38 -15.62 2.45 7.17
CA VAL A 38 -16.28 1.43 6.35
C VAL A 38 -15.51 1.20 5.05
N LEU A 39 -15.76 0.08 4.37
CA LEU A 39 -15.15 -0.22 3.06
C LEU A 39 -15.29 0.94 2.06
N ALA A 40 -16.44 1.63 2.08
CA ALA A 40 -16.70 2.75 1.19
C ALA A 40 -15.74 3.93 1.41
N ASP A 41 -15.33 4.21 2.66
CA ASP A 41 -14.44 5.33 2.97
C ASP A 41 -13.05 5.09 2.37
N TRP A 42 -12.54 3.86 2.49
CA TRP A 42 -11.27 3.45 1.89
C TRP A 42 -11.28 3.48 0.37
N VAL A 43 -12.38 3.04 -0.24
CA VAL A 43 -12.60 3.13 -1.69
C VAL A 43 -12.68 4.59 -2.15
N CYS A 44 -13.30 5.47 -1.37
CA CYS A 44 -13.39 6.90 -1.67
C CYS A 44 -12.02 7.58 -1.54
N LEU A 45 -11.32 7.35 -0.43
CA LEU A 45 -9.99 7.91 -0.17
C LEU A 45 -9.03 7.62 -1.32
N THR A 46 -8.91 6.35 -1.69
CA THR A 46 -7.97 5.92 -2.74
C THR A 46 -8.38 6.35 -4.16
N GLN A 47 -9.66 6.64 -4.40
CA GLN A 47 -10.11 7.27 -5.65
C GLN A 47 -9.55 8.68 -5.78
N TRP A 48 -9.67 9.48 -4.72
CA TRP A 48 -9.26 10.89 -4.72
C TRP A 48 -7.76 11.08 -4.60
N GLU A 49 -7.07 10.21 -3.87
CA GLU A 49 -5.62 10.32 -3.68
C GLU A 49 -4.83 9.87 -4.92
N SER A 50 -5.26 8.82 -5.61
CA SER A 50 -4.43 8.18 -6.62
C SER A 50 -5.16 7.64 -7.84
N ASN A 51 -6.49 7.75 -7.91
CA ASN A 51 -7.30 7.05 -8.90
C ASN A 51 -6.98 5.54 -8.94
N TYR A 52 -6.87 4.93 -7.75
CA TYR A 52 -6.55 3.51 -7.55
C TYR A 52 -5.20 3.04 -8.13
N ASN A 53 -4.27 3.96 -8.40
CA ASN A 53 -2.98 3.65 -8.98
C ASN A 53 -1.93 3.35 -7.90
N THR A 54 -1.44 2.11 -7.86
CA THR A 54 -0.41 1.67 -6.90
C THR A 54 0.95 2.33 -7.11
N MET A 55 1.15 3.02 -8.23
CA MET A 55 2.37 3.77 -8.56
C MET A 55 2.13 5.28 -8.69
N ALA A 56 1.01 5.80 -8.18
CA ALA A 56 0.79 7.25 -8.11
C ALA A 56 1.94 7.94 -7.36
N LYS A 57 2.40 9.07 -7.91
CA LYS A 57 3.51 9.84 -7.36
C LYS A 57 3.18 11.32 -7.43
N ASN A 58 3.16 11.98 -6.27
CA ASN A 58 3.06 13.42 -6.18
C ASN A 58 4.43 13.98 -5.81
N THR A 59 5.14 14.56 -6.78
CA THR A 59 6.50 15.08 -6.58
C THR A 59 6.54 16.35 -5.74
N ASN A 60 5.46 17.13 -5.72
CA ASN A 60 5.40 18.39 -4.98
C ASN A 60 5.28 18.16 -3.47
N ARG A 61 4.57 17.11 -3.07
CA ARG A 61 4.40 16.71 -1.66
C ARG A 61 5.31 15.56 -1.25
N THR A 62 5.91 14.88 -2.22
CA THR A 62 6.76 13.70 -2.02
C THR A 62 5.95 12.51 -1.49
N ASP A 63 4.74 12.34 -2.04
CA ASP A 63 3.79 11.28 -1.68
C ASP A 63 3.80 10.15 -2.72
N PHE A 64 3.55 8.93 -2.26
CA PHE A 64 3.67 7.72 -3.07
C PHE A 64 2.53 6.72 -2.86
N GLY A 65 2.23 5.98 -3.93
CA GLY A 65 1.35 4.83 -3.92
C GLY A 65 -0.13 5.18 -3.85
N ILE A 66 -0.95 4.13 -3.74
CA ILE A 66 -2.42 4.23 -3.82
C ILE A 66 -3.05 5.08 -2.71
N PHE A 67 -2.35 5.20 -1.57
CA PHE A 67 -2.75 5.99 -0.41
C PHE A 67 -2.03 7.34 -0.28
N GLN A 68 -1.17 7.69 -1.24
CA GLN A 68 -0.35 8.92 -1.20
C GLN A 68 0.38 9.12 0.15
N ILE A 69 1.15 8.11 0.56
CA ILE A 69 1.92 8.17 1.80
C ILE A 69 3.14 9.06 1.58
N ASN A 70 3.28 10.05 2.46
CA ASN A 70 4.38 11.01 2.41
C ASN A 70 5.73 10.36 2.76
N SER A 71 6.79 10.72 2.03
CA SER A 71 8.14 10.18 2.25
C SER A 71 8.75 10.53 3.61
N TYR A 72 8.40 11.68 4.22
CA TYR A 72 8.82 12.01 5.59
C TYR A 72 8.22 11.05 6.60
N LEU A 73 6.96 10.64 6.38
CA LEU A 73 6.33 9.60 7.17
C LEU A 73 7.00 8.25 6.98
N CYS A 74 7.90 8.07 6.01
CA CYS A 74 8.58 6.80 5.73
C CYS A 74 9.93 6.64 6.47
N VAL A 75 10.36 7.63 7.27
CA VAL A 75 11.63 7.58 8.00
C VAL A 75 11.41 7.31 9.49
N SER A 76 11.49 6.05 9.89
CA SER A 76 11.78 5.68 11.29
C SER A 76 12.46 4.30 11.30
N THR A 77 13.46 4.18 12.18
CA THR A 77 14.37 3.06 12.57
C THR A 77 14.63 1.85 11.63
N PRO A 78 15.84 1.25 11.64
CA PRO A 78 16.22 0.14 10.74
C PRO A 78 15.25 -1.06 10.73
N THR A 79 14.63 -1.37 11.87
CA THR A 79 13.61 -2.43 12.02
C THR A 79 12.26 -2.04 11.41
N GLN A 80 11.88 -0.77 11.48
CA GLN A 80 10.68 -0.25 10.81
C GLN A 80 10.91 -0.11 9.29
N GLN A 81 12.13 0.13 8.82
CA GLN A 81 12.44 0.17 7.39
C GLN A 81 12.11 -1.14 6.65
N ALA A 82 12.19 -2.32 7.28
CA ALA A 82 11.88 -3.58 6.59
C ALA A 82 10.38 -3.73 6.27
N HIS A 83 9.50 -3.28 7.18
CA HIS A 83 8.05 -3.24 6.97
C HIS A 83 7.60 -2.00 6.19
N LYS A 84 8.27 -0.87 6.38
CA LYS A 84 7.90 0.46 5.87
C LYS A 84 8.45 0.76 4.49
N ARG A 85 9.55 0.10 4.09
CA ARG A 85 9.94 0.04 2.69
C ARG A 85 8.88 -0.67 1.84
N ARG A 86 7.86 -1.38 2.37
CA ARG A 86 6.69 -1.81 1.60
C ARG A 86 5.64 -0.71 1.40
N GLY A 87 5.61 0.32 2.25
CA GLY A 87 4.78 1.50 2.03
C GLY A 87 5.27 2.40 0.88
N VAL A 88 6.60 2.43 0.66
CA VAL A 88 7.25 3.18 -0.45
C VAL A 88 7.62 2.29 -1.64
N ARG A 89 7.87 0.99 -1.42
CA ARG A 89 8.00 0.02 -2.51
C ARG A 89 6.64 -0.59 -2.80
N ARG A 90 6.09 -0.17 -3.93
CA ARG A 90 5.20 -0.92 -4.82
C ARG A 90 4.33 -1.95 -4.09
N LEU A 91 3.19 -1.49 -3.56
CA LEU A 91 2.21 -2.31 -2.82
C LEU A 91 1.71 -3.45 -3.70
N GLU A 92 2.10 -4.67 -3.35
CA GLU A 92 1.51 -5.88 -3.90
C GLU A 92 0.26 -6.25 -3.08
N ASP A 93 -0.65 -7.06 -3.64
CA ASP A 93 -1.93 -7.39 -3.01
C ASP A 93 -1.75 -8.00 -1.59
N HIS A 94 -0.59 -8.64 -1.33
CA HIS A 94 -0.23 -9.26 -0.05
C HIS A 94 0.40 -8.29 0.97
N ASP A 95 0.72 -7.06 0.57
CA ASP A 95 1.31 -6.03 1.43
C ASP A 95 0.26 -5.08 2.03
N ILE A 96 -0.99 -5.22 1.61
CA ILE A 96 -2.13 -4.44 2.11
C ILE A 96 -2.53 -5.05 3.45
N HIS A 97 -2.04 -4.46 4.55
CA HIS A 97 -2.36 -4.91 5.90
C HIS A 97 -2.86 -3.72 6.73
N PRO A 98 -3.91 -3.85 7.55
CA PRO A 98 -4.47 -2.74 8.35
C PRO A 98 -3.42 -1.94 9.14
N GLN A 99 -2.51 -2.63 9.82
CA GLN A 99 -1.45 -2.00 10.63
C GLN A 99 -0.46 -1.13 9.81
N SER A 100 -0.30 -1.38 8.51
CA SER A 100 0.56 -0.57 7.64
C SER A 100 0.01 0.86 7.45
N TYR A 101 -1.29 1.06 7.72
CA TYR A 101 -2.02 2.28 7.43
C TYR A 101 -2.64 2.91 8.68
N HIS A 102 -2.13 2.59 9.87
CA HIS A 102 -2.66 3.08 11.16
C HIS A 102 -2.72 4.63 11.24
N GLN A 103 -1.89 5.33 10.47
CA GLN A 103 -1.84 6.79 10.44
C GLN A 103 -2.77 7.40 9.38
N LEU A 104 -3.33 6.58 8.49
CA LEU A 104 -4.29 6.99 7.48
C LEU A 104 -5.68 6.69 8.02
N ARG A 105 -6.30 7.68 8.66
CA ARG A 105 -7.70 7.57 9.04
C ARG A 105 -8.54 8.11 7.88
N PRO A 106 -9.42 7.31 7.25
CA PRO A 106 -10.43 7.86 6.37
C PRO A 106 -11.27 8.86 7.17
N GLN A 107 -11.39 10.09 6.66
CA GLN A 107 -12.32 11.06 7.23
C GLN A 107 -13.67 10.89 6.51
N PRO A 108 -14.79 10.95 7.24
CA PRO A 108 -16.12 10.93 6.63
C PRO A 108 -16.37 12.17 5.77
#